data_AF-A0A964H8J9-F1
#
_entry.id   AF-A0A964H8J9-F1
#
_cell.length_a   1.000
_cell.length_b   1.000
_cell.length_c   1.000
_cell.angle_alpha   90.00
_cell.angle_beta   90.00
_cell.angle_gamma   90.00
#
_symmetry.space_group_name_H-M   'P 1'
#
loop_
_entity.id
_entity.type
_entity.pdbx_description
1 polymer ?
#
loop_
_entity_poly.entity_id
_entity_poly.type
_entity_poly.pdbx_seq_one_letter_code
_entity_poly.pdbx_strand_id
1 'polypeptide(L)'
;MTPAGSWLVHQGFHAMGINHMWSLFKATKACTSCGLCARTCPMGAIRMANGRPKWSGACEQCCRCFNLCPEKAIEQLDIIGRGSRRARYHEPGFKP
;
A
#
# COMPACT_ATOMS: atom_id res chain seq x y z
N MET A 1 -4.02 -26.61 -17.96
CA MET A 1 -2.92 -27.46 -17.47
C MET A 1 -1.85 -26.54 -16.86
N THR A 2 -1.90 -26.26 -15.57
CA THR A 2 -0.88 -25.44 -14.88
C THR A 2 0.25 -26.35 -14.41
N PRO A 3 1.51 -26.15 -14.82
CA PRO A 3 2.60 -27.03 -14.43
C PRO A 3 2.90 -26.85 -12.94
N ALA A 4 2.96 -27.97 -12.22
CA ALA A 4 3.19 -28.05 -10.77
C ALA A 4 4.47 -27.32 -10.29
N GLY A 5 5.41 -27.01 -11.18
CA GLY A 5 6.62 -26.22 -10.87
C GLY A 5 6.37 -24.73 -10.56
N SER A 6 5.25 -24.15 -11.02
CA SER A 6 4.91 -22.75 -10.75
C SER A 6 4.60 -22.49 -9.27
N TRP A 7 4.04 -23.48 -8.56
CA TRP A 7 3.63 -23.33 -7.16
C TRP A 7 4.81 -23.34 -6.18
N LEU A 8 5.93 -24.00 -6.53
CA LEU A 8 7.16 -23.98 -5.72
C LEU A 8 7.89 -22.65 -5.83
N VAL A 9 7.92 -22.04 -7.02
CA VAL A 9 8.46 -20.68 -7.22
C VAL A 9 7.55 -19.65 -6.55
N HIS A 10 6.22 -19.80 -6.66
CA HIS A 10 5.25 -18.95 -5.97
C HIS A 10 5.35 -19.05 -4.44
N GLN A 11 5.44 -20.27 -3.88
CA GLN A 11 5.68 -20.48 -2.45
C GLN A 11 7.05 -19.97 -2.00
N GLY A 12 8.09 -20.15 -2.83
CA GLY A 12 9.43 -19.63 -2.57
C GLY A 12 9.45 -18.10 -2.50
N PHE A 13 8.78 -17.42 -3.43
CA PHE A 13 8.61 -15.96 -3.40
C PHE A 13 7.79 -15.48 -2.20
N HIS A 14 6.73 -16.20 -1.83
CA HIS A 14 5.95 -15.90 -0.62
C HIS A 14 6.72 -16.14 0.68
N ALA A 15 7.61 -17.13 0.74
CA ALA A 15 8.37 -17.48 1.94
C ALA A 15 9.61 -16.58 2.16
N MET A 16 10.21 -16.03 1.10
CA MET A 16 11.50 -15.31 1.17
C MET A 16 11.44 -13.80 1.49
N GLY A 17 10.33 -13.28 2.04
CA GLY A 17 10.41 -12.04 2.84
C GLY A 17 9.48 -10.87 2.52
N ILE A 18 8.40 -11.05 1.75
CA ILE A 18 7.51 -9.94 1.35
C ILE A 18 6.24 -9.83 2.22
N ASN A 19 5.96 -10.81 3.11
CA ASN A 19 4.69 -10.88 3.88
C ASN A 19 4.45 -9.72 4.85
N HIS A 20 5.42 -8.82 5.05
CA HIS A 20 5.30 -7.66 5.94
C HIS A 20 5.43 -6.30 5.23
N MET A 21 5.44 -6.27 3.89
CA MET A 21 5.67 -5.04 3.13
C MET A 21 4.58 -3.96 3.33
N TRP A 22 3.41 -4.36 3.83
CA TRP A 22 2.32 -3.45 4.19
C TRP A 22 2.69 -2.45 5.30
N SER A 23 3.63 -2.79 6.19
CA SER A 23 4.05 -1.92 7.29
C SER A 23 4.94 -0.76 6.87
N LEU A 24 5.38 -0.75 5.60
CA LEU A 24 6.13 0.37 5.02
C LEU A 24 5.26 1.60 4.77
N PHE A 25 3.94 1.49 4.80
CA PHE A 25 3.06 2.65 4.66
C PHE A 25 2.68 3.24 6.02
N LYS A 26 2.78 4.57 6.11
CA LYS A 26 2.43 5.31 7.32
C LYS A 26 1.64 6.56 6.98
N ALA A 27 0.63 6.85 7.80
CA ALA A 27 -0.09 8.13 7.75
C ALA A 27 0.58 9.15 8.69
N THR A 28 0.87 10.34 8.17
CA THR A 28 1.48 11.45 8.91
C THR A 28 0.43 12.18 9.77
N LYS A 29 0.82 13.30 10.37
CA LYS A 29 -0.10 14.19 11.09
C LYS A 29 -1.03 15.00 10.17
N ALA A 30 -0.70 15.12 8.88
CA ALA A 30 -1.54 15.80 7.89
C ALA A 30 -2.81 15.00 7.51
N CYS A 31 -2.96 13.77 8.02
CA CYS A 31 -4.12 12.95 7.69
C CYS A 31 -5.40 13.54 8.29
N THR A 32 -6.33 13.92 7.43
CA THR A 32 -7.65 14.47 7.78
C THR A 32 -8.72 13.39 8.01
N SER A 33 -8.34 12.11 8.05
CA SER A 33 -9.27 10.99 8.21
C SER A 33 -10.31 10.83 7.09
N CYS A 34 -10.09 11.44 5.91
CA CYS A 34 -11.07 11.46 4.80
C CYS A 34 -11.45 10.07 4.23
N GLY A 35 -10.66 9.03 4.55
CA GLY A 35 -10.92 7.64 4.18
C GLY A 35 -10.75 7.30 2.71
N LEU A 36 -10.32 8.26 1.86
CA LEU A 36 -10.19 8.03 0.42
C LEU A 36 -9.26 6.85 0.10
N CYS A 37 -8.12 6.78 0.79
CA CYS A 37 -7.16 5.69 0.64
C CYS A 37 -7.77 4.29 0.86
N ALA A 38 -8.70 4.16 1.82
CA ALA A 38 -9.41 2.91 2.08
C ALA A 38 -10.40 2.58 0.95
N ARG A 39 -11.19 3.58 0.51
CA ARG A 39 -12.19 3.41 -0.56
C ARG A 39 -11.57 3.06 -1.92
N THR A 40 -10.44 3.65 -2.26
CA THR A 40 -9.78 3.45 -3.57
C THR A 40 -8.83 2.25 -3.60
N CYS A 41 -8.67 1.51 -2.50
CA CYS A 41 -7.75 0.38 -2.44
C CYS A 41 -8.34 -0.81 -3.20
N PRO A 42 -7.75 -1.25 -4.33
CA PRO A 42 -8.33 -2.34 -5.12
C PRO A 42 -8.32 -3.68 -4.36
N MET A 43 -7.35 -3.87 -3.46
CA MET A 43 -7.21 -5.09 -2.65
C MET A 43 -7.98 -5.03 -1.33
N GLY A 44 -8.69 -3.93 -1.03
CA GLY A 44 -9.35 -3.75 0.27
C GLY A 44 -8.38 -3.79 1.46
N ALA A 45 -7.08 -3.57 1.23
CA ALA A 45 -6.02 -3.81 2.21
C ALA A 45 -5.93 -2.74 3.30
N ILE A 46 -6.76 -1.69 3.26
CA ILE A 46 -6.70 -0.52 4.15
C ILE A 46 -8.04 -0.37 4.87
N ARG A 47 -8.03 -0.38 6.20
CA ARG A 47 -9.19 -0.08 7.05
C ARG A 47 -8.97 1.19 7.85
N MET A 48 -10.02 2.01 8.00
CA MET A 48 -9.98 3.15 8.92
C MET A 48 -10.23 2.68 10.36
N ALA A 49 -9.34 3.02 11.29
CA ALA A 49 -9.48 2.74 12.71
C ALA A 49 -8.98 3.94 13.53
N ASN A 50 -9.77 4.42 14.48
CA ASN A 50 -9.47 5.60 15.30
C ASN A 50 -9.08 6.82 14.45
N GLY A 51 -9.82 7.06 13.36
CA GLY A 51 -9.55 8.14 12.40
C GLY A 51 -8.34 7.93 11.49
N ARG A 52 -7.55 6.85 11.65
CA ARG A 52 -6.33 6.63 10.87
C ARG A 52 -6.42 5.38 9.99
N PRO A 53 -5.81 5.39 8.80
CA PRO A 53 -5.72 4.19 7.98
C PRO A 53 -4.78 3.16 8.61
N LYS A 54 -5.16 1.90 8.51
CA LYS A 54 -4.38 0.72 8.91
C LYS A 54 -4.29 -0.21 7.71
N TRP A 55 -3.06 -0.46 7.27
CA TRP A 55 -2.76 -1.41 6.20
C TRP A 55 -2.72 -2.84 6.76
N SER A 56 -2.96 -3.81 5.88
CA SER A 56 -2.96 -5.24 6.19
C SER A 56 -2.10 -6.01 5.18
N GLY A 57 -1.88 -7.30 5.45
CA GLY A 57 -1.08 -8.19 4.60
C GLY A 57 -1.58 -8.35 3.16
N ALA A 58 -2.82 -7.96 2.86
CA ALA A 58 -3.36 -7.95 1.49
C ALA A 58 -2.79 -6.81 0.61
N CYS A 59 -1.92 -5.95 1.14
CA CYS A 59 -1.35 -4.83 0.40
C CYS A 59 -0.30 -5.30 -0.62
N GLU A 60 -0.60 -5.16 -1.91
CA GLU A 60 0.31 -5.47 -3.02
C GLU A 60 1.23 -4.29 -3.43
N GLN A 61 1.31 -3.24 -2.60
CA GLN A 61 2.19 -2.08 -2.83
C GLN A 61 1.99 -1.31 -4.16
N CYS A 62 0.78 -1.29 -4.70
CA CYS A 62 0.44 -0.49 -5.89
C CYS A 62 0.61 1.04 -5.73
N CYS A 63 0.86 1.54 -4.51
CA CYS A 63 1.05 2.95 -4.18
C CYS A 63 -0.11 3.89 -4.54
N ARG A 64 -1.29 3.36 -4.89
CA ARG A 64 -2.48 4.18 -5.21
C ARG A 64 -2.88 5.09 -4.06
N CYS A 65 -2.89 4.58 -2.84
CA CYS A 65 -3.19 5.37 -1.64
C CYS A 65 -2.19 6.53 -1.44
N PHE A 66 -0.90 6.31 -1.71
CA PHE A 66 0.13 7.34 -1.67
C PHE A 66 -0.12 8.40 -2.76
N ASN A 67 -0.36 7.98 -4.00
CA ASN A 67 -0.51 8.91 -5.12
C ASN A 67 -1.78 9.79 -5.04
N LEU A 68 -2.89 9.26 -4.53
CA LEU A 68 -4.19 9.93 -4.53
C LEU A 68 -4.51 10.71 -3.25
N CYS A 69 -3.71 10.60 -2.19
CA CYS A 69 -4.02 11.29 -0.95
C CYS A 69 -3.99 12.82 -1.15
N PRO A 70 -5.12 13.54 -0.97
CA PRO A 70 -5.19 14.98 -1.26
C PRO A 70 -4.26 15.78 -0.35
N GLU A 71 -4.18 15.40 0.92
CA GLU A 71 -3.30 16.00 1.93
C GLU A 71 -1.85 15.55 1.84
N LYS A 72 -1.51 14.67 0.88
CA LYS A 72 -0.20 14.02 0.76
C LYS A 72 0.26 13.38 2.09
N ALA A 73 -0.69 12.95 2.90
CA ALA A 73 -0.48 12.50 4.27
C ALA A 73 0.00 11.05 4.39
N ILE A 74 0.21 10.35 3.27
CA ILE A 74 0.72 8.99 3.25
C ILE A 74 2.19 9.02 2.82
N GLU A 75 3.03 8.39 3.61
CA GLU A 75 4.45 8.15 3.37
C GLU A 75 4.67 6.66 3.11
N GLN A 76 5.58 6.37 2.17
CA GLN A 76 6.11 5.03 1.97
C GLN A 76 7.57 5.02 2.45
N LEU A 77 7.88 4.14 3.38
CA LEU A 77 9.22 3.95 3.93
C LEU A 77 10.02 2.96 3.07
N ASP A 78 11.34 3.10 3.06
CA ASP A 78 12.24 2.05 2.59
C ASP A 78 12.39 0.93 3.65
N ILE A 79 13.09 -0.15 3.31
CA ILE A 79 13.29 -1.32 4.18
C ILE A 79 14.01 -1.01 5.50
N ILE A 80 14.61 0.18 5.61
CA ILE A 80 15.32 0.68 6.80
C ILE A 80 14.56 1.82 7.48
N GLY A 81 13.29 2.03 7.12
CA GLY A 81 12.38 2.93 7.81
C GLY A 81 12.52 4.41 7.43
N ARG A 82 13.23 4.76 6.37
CA ARG A 82 13.37 6.14 5.90
C ARG A 82 12.27 6.50 4.91
N GLY A 83 11.75 7.73 4.99
CA GLY A 83 10.79 8.26 4.03
C GLY A 83 11.35 8.19 2.61
N SER A 84 10.69 7.44 1.73
CA SER A 84 11.13 7.33 0.35
C SER A 84 10.87 8.64 -0.40
N ARG A 85 11.89 9.17 -1.07
CA ARG A 85 11.80 10.37 -1.93
C ARG A 85 11.15 10.06 -3.28
N ARG A 86 10.06 9.27 -3.27
CA ARG A 86 9.33 8.90 -4.48
C ARG A 86 8.45 10.06 -4.94
N ALA A 87 8.55 10.39 -6.22
CA ALA A 87 7.61 11.31 -6.85
C ALA A 87 6.20 10.71 -6.86
N ARG A 88 5.18 11.56 -6.69
CA ARG A 88 3.77 11.15 -6.80
C ARG A 88 3.35 11.23 -8.26
N TYR A 89 2.72 10.17 -8.75
CA TYR A 89 2.12 10.14 -10.08
C TYR A 89 0.61 10.09 -9.95
N HIS A 90 -0.07 11.10 -10.49
CA HIS A 90 -1.53 11.10 -10.57
C HIS A 90 -1.93 10.77 -12.01
N GLU A 91 -2.59 9.63 -12.18
CA GLU A 91 -3.16 9.27 -13.47
C GLU A 91 -4.23 10.29 -13.86
N PRO A 92 -4.12 10.99 -15.01
CA PRO A 92 -5.05 12.05 -15.38
C PRO A 92 -6.51 11.60 -15.55
N GLY A 93 -6.75 10.32 -15.85
CA GLY A 93 -8.09 9.76 -16.07
C GLY A 93 -8.77 9.18 -14.82
N PHE A 94 -8.07 9.08 -13.69
CA PHE A 94 -8.61 8.44 -12.50
C PHE A 94 -9.54 9.39 -11.74
N LYS A 95 -10.82 9.01 -11.61
CA LYS A 95 -11.83 9.71 -10.81
C LYS A 95 -12.18 8.86 -9.57
N PRO A 96 -11.83 9.30 -8.35
CA PRO A 96 -12.10 8.56 -7.11
C PRO A 96 -13.58 8.50 -6.71
#